data_AF-A0A1H8YNZ3-F1
#
_entry.id   AF-A0A1H8YNZ3-F1
#
_cell.length_a   1.000
_cell.length_b   1.000
_cell.length_c   1.000
_cell.angle_alpha   90.00
_cell.angle_beta   90.00
_cell.angle_gamma   90.00
#
_symmetry.space_group_name_H-M   'P 1'
#
loop_
_entity.id
_entity.type
_entity.pdbx_description
1 polymer ?
#
loop_
_entity_poly.entity_id
_entity_poly.type
_entity_poly.pdbx_seq_one_letter_code
_entity_poly.pdbx_strand_id
1 'polypeptide(L)'
;MFGFSLDHLLVLLVAALFILGPERLPESARWLAQTVRRVRGFASGAQEQLRAELGPEFQELRKPLQDLQALREFNPRTAVTRYLLDDSATAGHPPASAPAAAVSPLRAGERAPVDPDAT
;
A
#
# COMPACT_ATOMS: atom_id res chain seq x y z
N MET A 1 7.94 -7.38 10.93
CA MET A 1 8.06 -8.29 9.78
C MET A 1 6.80 -8.13 8.93
N PHE A 2 6.68 -7.02 8.20
CA PHE A 2 5.58 -6.80 7.26
C PHE A 2 6.24 -6.42 5.93
N GLY A 3 6.13 -7.28 4.92
CA GLY A 3 6.62 -7.05 3.56
C GLY A 3 5.74 -6.05 2.80
N PHE A 4 5.47 -4.90 3.41
CA PHE A 4 4.72 -3.82 2.80
C PHE A 4 5.69 -2.75 2.34
N SER A 5 6.37 -3.06 1.24
CA SER A 5 7.31 -2.17 0.60
C SER A 5 6.66 -1.50 -0.63
N LEU A 6 7.29 -0.44 -1.13
CA LEU A 6 6.75 0.36 -2.21
C LEU A 6 6.51 -0.43 -3.50
N ASP A 7 7.40 -1.36 -3.81
CA ASP A 7 7.29 -2.31 -4.90
C ASP A 7 6.02 -3.15 -4.79
N HIS A 8 5.66 -3.63 -3.60
CA HIS A 8 4.42 -4.38 -3.40
C HIS A 8 3.19 -3.47 -3.59
N LEU A 9 3.26 -2.20 -3.16
CA LEU A 9 2.18 -1.23 -3.40
C LEU A 9 2.03 -0.92 -4.90
N LEU A 10 3.13 -0.82 -5.65
CA LEU A 10 3.13 -0.62 -7.09
C LEU A 10 2.47 -1.82 -7.80
N VAL A 11 2.86 -3.05 -7.44
CA VAL A 11 2.27 -4.27 -7.97
C VAL A 11 0.77 -4.34 -7.67
N LEU A 12 0.36 -3.99 -6.44
CA LEU A 12 -1.05 -3.93 -6.05
C LEU A 12 -1.81 -2.89 -6.87
N LEU A 13 -1.21 -1.71 -7.10
CA LEU A 13 -1.81 -0.65 -7.91
C LEU A 13 -2.03 -1.13 -9.34
N VAL A 14 -1.01 -1.72 -9.97
CA VAL A 14 -1.12 -2.26 -11.34
C VAL A 14 -2.16 -3.37 -11.41
N ALA A 15 -2.16 -4.30 -10.46
CA ALA A 15 -3.17 -5.37 -10.39
C ALA A 15 -4.59 -4.81 -10.23
N ALA A 16 -4.77 -3.79 -9.38
CA ALA A 16 -6.06 -3.11 -9.22
C ALA A 16 -6.51 -2.39 -10.50
N LEU A 17 -5.58 -1.73 -11.20
CA LEU A 17 -5.85 -1.12 -12.51
C LEU A 17 -6.24 -2.17 -13.55
N PHE A 18 -5.63 -3.35 -13.53
CA PHE A 18 -5.91 -4.41 -14.48
C PHE A 18 -7.25 -5.10 -14.22
N ILE A 19 -7.54 -5.47 -12.96
CA ILE A 19 -8.75 -6.19 -12.56
C ILE A 19 -9.99 -5.29 -12.69
N LEU A 20 -9.88 -4.06 -12.20
CA LEU A 20 -11.02 -3.14 -12.14
C LEU A 20 -11.13 -2.25 -13.39
N GLY A 21 -9.99 -1.97 -14.04
CA GLY A 21 -9.86 -1.00 -15.12
C GLY A 21 -9.44 0.39 -14.61
N PRO A 22 -8.57 1.11 -15.33
CA PRO A 22 -8.05 2.41 -14.91
C PRO A 22 -9.14 3.49 -14.78
N GLU A 23 -10.20 3.40 -15.58
CA GLU A 23 -11.34 4.32 -15.54
C GLU A 23 -12.26 4.10 -14.33
N ARG A 24 -12.32 2.87 -13.80
CA ARG A 24 -13.25 2.47 -12.74
C ARG A 24 -12.70 2.71 -11.34
N LEU A 25 -11.39 2.66 -11.17
CA LEU A 25 -10.72 2.97 -9.91
C LEU A 25 -11.06 4.36 -9.34
N PRO A 26 -10.90 5.47 -10.09
CA PRO A 26 -11.22 6.80 -9.56
C PRO A 26 -12.71 6.96 -9.26
N GLU A 27 -13.58 6.33 -10.06
CA GLU A 27 -15.03 6.31 -9.83
C GLU A 27 -15.39 5.58 -8.52
N SER A 28 -14.82 4.38 -8.32
CA SER A 28 -15.04 3.55 -7.12
C SER A 28 -14.49 4.20 -5.86
N ALA A 29 -13.30 4.81 -5.94
CA ALA A 29 -12.70 5.55 -4.84
C ALA A 29 -13.56 6.76 -4.42
N ARG A 30 -14.15 7.48 -5.38
CA ARG A 30 -15.08 8.58 -5.10
C ARG A 30 -16.33 8.09 -4.37
N TRP A 31 -16.92 6.99 -4.82
CA TRP A 31 -18.09 6.40 -4.16
C TRP A 31 -17.76 6.00 -2.72
N LEU A 32 -16.65 5.30 -2.50
CA LEU A 32 -16.21 4.90 -1.17
C LEU A 32 -15.95 6.12 -0.27
N ALA A 33 -15.26 7.15 -0.78
CA ALA A 33 -14.99 8.37 -0.04
C ALA A 33 -16.29 9.10 0.38
N GLN A 34 -17.27 9.15 -0.52
CA GLN A 34 -18.58 9.72 -0.21
C GLN A 34 -19.32 8.89 0.85
N THR A 35 -19.31 7.56 0.74
CA THR A 35 -19.92 6.65 1.72
C THR A 35 -19.28 6.82 3.09
N VAL A 36 -17.95 6.83 3.17
CA VAL A 36 -17.21 7.06 4.42
C VAL A 36 -17.57 8.42 5.02
N ARG A 37 -17.69 9.47 4.20
CA ARG A 37 -18.07 10.81 4.68
C ARG A 37 -19.49 10.83 5.25
N ARG A 38 -20.43 10.12 4.62
CA ARG A 38 -21.81 9.97 5.13
C ARG A 38 -21.83 9.20 6.44
N VAL A 39 -21.15 8.05 6.51
CA VAL A 39 -21.04 7.24 7.73
C VAL A 39 -20.43 8.04 8.87
N ARG A 40 -19.36 8.80 8.61
CA ARG A 40 -18.75 9.68 9.62
C ARG A 40 -19.73 10.74 10.13
N GLY A 41 -20.54 11.33 9.25
CA GLY A 41 -21.59 12.28 9.63
C GLY A 41 -22.66 11.66 10.53
N PHE A 42 -23.16 10.47 10.17
CA PHE A 42 -24.10 9.72 11.01
C PHE A 42 -23.50 9.33 12.36
N ALA A 43 -22.25 8.87 12.38
CA ALA A 43 -21.55 8.51 13.61
C ALA A 43 -21.39 9.73 14.54
N SER A 44 -21.04 10.91 14.01
CA SER A 44 -20.98 12.13 14.83
C SER A 44 -22.33 12.55 15.38
N GLY A 45 -23.41 12.42 14.59
CA GLY A 45 -24.76 12.76 15.04
C GLY A 45 -25.26 11.83 16.16
N ALA A 46 -25.08 10.52 15.98
CA ALA A 46 -25.40 9.53 17.01
C ALA A 46 -24.54 9.75 18.27
N GLN A 47 -23.25 10.04 18.11
CA GLN A 47 -22.37 10.34 19.23
C GLN A 47 -22.85 11.55 20.04
N GLU A 48 -23.31 12.62 19.38
CA GLU A 48 -23.86 13.81 20.03
C GLU A 48 -25.15 13.48 20.80
N GLN A 49 -25.99 12.64 20.23
CA GLN A 49 -27.25 12.22 20.84
C GLN A 49 -27.03 11.29 22.05
N LEU A 50 -26.10 10.34 21.95
CA LEU A 50 -25.66 9.51 23.06
C LEU A 50 -25.01 10.35 24.17
N ARG A 51 -24.27 11.41 23.81
CA ARG A 51 -23.69 12.34 24.77
C ARG A 51 -24.75 13.15 25.52
N ALA A 52 -25.83 13.52 24.84
CA ALA A 52 -26.95 14.23 25.44
C ALA A 52 -27.79 13.33 26.38
N GLU A 53 -27.93 12.04 26.06
CA GLU A 53 -28.78 11.11 26.82
C GLU A 53 -28.03 10.35 27.95
N LEU A 54 -26.75 10.01 27.78
CA LEU A 54 -25.99 9.18 28.73
C LEU A 54 -25.13 9.99 29.71
N GLY A 55 -24.99 11.30 29.53
CA GLY A 55 -24.24 12.16 30.44
C GLY A 55 -22.77 11.70 30.64
N PRO A 56 -22.22 11.73 31.87
CA PRO A 56 -20.78 11.55 32.13
C PRO A 56 -20.20 10.19 31.73
N GLU A 57 -21.02 9.15 31.51
CA GLU A 57 -20.56 7.82 31.06
C GLU A 57 -19.97 7.86 29.64
N PHE A 58 -20.30 8.88 28.84
CA PHE A 58 -19.69 9.09 27.53
C PHE A 58 -18.17 9.42 27.61
N GLN A 59 -17.71 9.97 28.73
CA GLN A 59 -16.29 10.33 28.91
C GLN A 59 -15.38 9.09 29.05
N GLU A 60 -15.90 7.98 29.53
CA GLU A 60 -15.14 6.72 29.64
C GLU A 60 -14.90 6.09 28.25
N LEU A 61 -15.87 6.21 27.34
CA LEU A 61 -15.73 5.77 25.94
C LEU A 61 -14.81 6.67 25.12
N ARG A 62 -14.63 7.92 25.55
CA ARG A 62 -13.77 8.88 24.85
C ARG A 62 -12.28 8.50 24.92
N LYS A 63 -11.81 7.95 26.05
CA LYS A 63 -10.41 7.49 26.20
C LYS A 63 -10.00 6.44 25.16
N PRO A 64 -10.70 5.31 25.01
CA PRO A 64 -10.34 4.30 24.00
C PRO A 64 -10.52 4.81 22.56
N LEU A 65 -11.51 5.70 22.31
CA LEU A 65 -11.65 6.34 21.00
C LEU A 65 -10.48 7.27 20.66
N GLN A 66 -9.96 8.00 21.64
CA GLN A 66 -8.78 8.86 21.48
C GLN A 66 -7.52 8.05 21.24
N ASP A 67 -7.31 6.93 21.95
CA ASP A 67 -6.18 6.03 21.69
C ASP A 67 -6.21 5.49 20.25
N LEU A 68 -7.38 5.06 19.76
CA LEU A 68 -7.54 4.61 18.38
C LEU A 68 -7.32 5.73 17.34
N GLN A 69 -7.64 6.97 17.69
CA GLN A 69 -7.35 8.14 16.86
C GLN A 69 -5.86 8.46 16.85
N ALA A 70 -5.18 8.40 18.00
CA ALA A 70 -3.73 8.60 18.11
C ALA A 70 -2.94 7.59 17.26
N LEU A 71 -3.40 6.34 17.18
CA LEU A 71 -2.82 5.35 16.26
C LEU A 71 -3.01 5.72 14.77
N ARG A 72 -4.08 6.44 14.42
CA ARG A 72 -4.39 6.90 13.06
C ARG A 72 -3.67 8.21 12.70
N GLU A 73 -3.14 8.93 13.68
CA GLU A 73 -2.35 10.16 13.46
C GLU A 73 -0.98 9.91 12.81
N PHE A 74 -0.57 8.64 12.65
CA PHE A 74 0.40 8.23 11.64
C PHE A 74 -0.16 8.54 10.25
N ASN A 75 0.00 9.80 9.85
CA ASN A 75 -0.69 10.41 8.75
C ASN A 75 -0.38 9.66 7.44
N PRO A 76 -1.33 8.88 6.90
CA PRO A 76 -1.05 8.00 5.76
C PRO A 76 -0.69 8.81 4.51
N ARG A 77 -1.18 10.06 4.42
CA ARG A 77 -0.75 11.00 3.39
C ARG A 77 0.74 11.28 3.45
N THR A 78 1.28 11.56 4.63
CA THR A 78 2.72 11.83 4.80
C THR A 78 3.55 10.60 4.47
N ALA A 79 3.09 9.40 4.85
CA ALA A 79 3.72 8.14 4.43
C ALA A 79 3.72 8.01 2.91
N VAL A 80 2.57 8.08 2.23
CA VAL A 80 2.47 7.97 0.77
C VAL A 80 3.32 9.03 0.06
N THR A 81 3.29 10.29 0.52
CA THR A 81 4.10 11.36 -0.08
C THR A 81 5.59 11.11 0.10
N ARG A 82 6.05 10.69 1.29
CA ARG A 82 7.46 10.32 1.51
C ARG A 82 7.88 9.20 0.59
N TYR A 83 7.05 8.17 0.48
CA TYR A 83 7.32 7.02 -0.36
C TYR A 83 7.35 7.38 -1.87
N LEU A 84 6.45 8.24 -2.36
CA LEU A 84 6.47 8.68 -3.76
C LEU A 84 7.66 9.60 -4.08
N LEU A 85 8.07 10.47 -3.13
CA LEU A 85 9.24 11.34 -3.30
C LEU A 85 10.56 10.54 -3.27
N ASP A 86 10.67 9.58 -2.36
CA ASP A 86 11.85 8.72 -2.20
C ASP A 86 12.09 7.85 -3.45
N ASP A 87 11.03 7.26 -4.02
CA ASP A 87 11.14 6.43 -5.23
C ASP A 87 11.46 7.24 -6.50
N SER A 88 10.97 8.49 -6.57
CA SER A 88 11.31 9.40 -7.68
C SER A 88 12.79 9.81 -7.69
N ALA A 89 13.48 9.73 -6.54
CA ALA A 89 14.92 9.95 -6.45
C ALA A 89 15.73 8.73 -6.93
N THR A 90 15.19 7.51 -6.80
CA THR A 90 15.81 6.26 -7.33
C THR A 90 15.48 5.99 -8.80
N ALA A 91 14.35 6.50 -9.32
CA ALA A 91 13.93 6.33 -10.72
C ALA A 91 14.84 7.04 -11.76
N GLY A 92 15.90 7.72 -11.33
CA GLY A 92 16.92 8.33 -12.19
C GLY A 92 18.04 7.38 -12.63
N HIS A 93 18.09 6.14 -12.16
CA HIS A 93 19.01 5.13 -12.70
C HIS A 93 18.22 4.08 -13.49
N PRO A 94 18.45 3.93 -14.81
CA PRO A 94 18.04 2.70 -15.46
C PRO A 94 18.71 1.55 -14.71
N PRO A 95 18.03 0.42 -14.44
CA PRO A 95 18.77 -0.78 -14.12
C PRO A 95 19.67 -1.01 -15.33
N ALA A 96 20.97 -0.75 -15.16
CA ALA A 96 21.98 -1.24 -16.07
C ALA A 96 21.64 -2.70 -16.25
N SER A 97 21.19 -3.04 -17.46
CA SER A 97 20.83 -4.39 -17.80
C SER A 97 22.03 -5.25 -17.42
N ALA A 98 21.90 -6.01 -16.33
CA ALA A 98 22.82 -7.09 -16.05
C ALA A 98 22.83 -7.91 -17.34
N PRO A 99 23.99 -8.17 -17.96
CA PRO A 99 24.01 -9.00 -19.14
C PRO A 99 23.47 -10.35 -18.67
N ALA A 100 22.26 -10.70 -19.10
CA ALA A 100 21.78 -12.05 -19.04
C ALA A 100 22.89 -12.88 -19.66
N ALA A 101 23.56 -13.70 -18.84
CA ALA A 101 24.64 -14.54 -19.28
C ALA A 101 24.12 -15.35 -20.47
N ALA A 102 24.53 -14.93 -21.66
CA ALA A 102 24.16 -15.58 -22.89
C ALA A 102 24.79 -16.97 -22.81
N VAL A 103 23.97 -17.97 -22.51
CA VAL A 103 24.31 -19.38 -22.68
C VAL A 103 24.55 -19.56 -24.17
N SER A 104 25.80 -19.34 -24.57
CA SER A 104 26.24 -19.57 -25.93
C SER A 104 26.12 -21.07 -26.17
N PRO A 105 25.45 -21.52 -27.25
CA PRO A 105 25.40 -22.93 -27.57
C PRO A 105 26.84 -23.43 -27.78
N LEU A 106 27.19 -24.50 -27.06
CA LEU A 106 28.50 -25.15 -27.15
C LEU A 106 28.79 -25.50 -28.62
N ARG A 107 29.99 -25.17 -29.11
CA ARG A 107 30.38 -25.52 -30.49
C ARG A 107 30.59 -27.03 -30.60
N ALA A 108 30.38 -27.58 -31.79
CA ALA A 108 30.53 -29.02 -32.02
C ALA A 108 31.97 -29.47 -31.67
N GLY A 109 32.11 -30.26 -30.59
CA GLY A 109 33.39 -30.74 -30.06
C GLY A 109 33.84 -30.10 -28.73
N GLU A 110 33.10 -29.13 -28.20
CA GLU A 110 33.40 -28.49 -26.92
C GLU A 110 32.82 -29.31 -25.75
N ARG A 111 33.64 -29.66 -24.75
CA ARG A 111 33.18 -30.39 -23.56
C ARG A 111 32.48 -29.43 -22.61
N ALA A 112 31.33 -29.86 -22.09
CA ALA A 112 30.57 -29.09 -21.12
C ALA A 112 31.39 -28.82 -19.84
N PRO A 113 31.27 -27.63 -19.23
CA PRO A 113 31.88 -27.33 -17.94
C PRO A 113 31.38 -28.32 -16.89
N VAL A 114 32.30 -28.97 -16.17
CA VAL A 114 31.95 -29.90 -15.10
C VAL A 114 31.67 -29.09 -13.84
N ASP A 115 30.47 -29.26 -13.29
CA ASP A 115 30.04 -28.66 -12.04
C ASP A 115 30.51 -29.52 -10.85
N PRO A 116 31.41 -29.01 -9.98
CA PRO A 116 31.90 -29.75 -8.83
C PRO A 116 30.91 -29.81 -7.65
N ASP A 117 29.80 -29.04 -7.69
CA ASP A 117 28.78 -29.05 -6.63
C ASP A 117 27.66 -30.08 -6.88
N ALA A 118 27.76 -30.87 -7.96
CA ALA A 118 26.89 -32.01 -8.21
C ALA A 118 27.43 -33.29 -7.54
N THR A 119 27.26 -33.41 -6.22
CA THR A 119 27.43 -34.68 -5.46
C THR A 119 26.38 -34.80 -4.37
#